data_AF-A0A949IL01-F1
#
_entry.id   AF-A0A949IL01-F1
#
_cell.length_a   1.000
_cell.length_b   1.000
_cell.length_c   1.000
_cell.angle_alpha   90.00
_cell.angle_beta   90.00
_cell.angle_gamma   90.00
#
_symmetry.space_group_name_H-M   'P 1'
#
loop_
_entity.id
_entity.type
_entity.pdbx_description
1 polymer ?
#
loop_
_entity_poly.entity_id
_entity_poly.type
_entity_poly.pdbx_seq_one_letter_code
_entity_poly.pdbx_strand_id
1 'polypeptide(L)'
;MPICFSRRYPLFDLLLSAAILVFFQPPARAEKNPTVAIDIVLKPDAVMSQRAQQANTELLKTCPTGFALDASHNAHITLLQLYVKSDELNKVYEATGRIVAKENPTDWKLEAFKYYYGKMGETGLAGIVLKPTPDLLRLQKELIEALAPYSLPTGQADAFFTTKEEPEVDQFTINFVGSFVQKASGEKFNPHVTTGIGPVKYLDNLLAQPFQPFTFSASGVCVYQLGSYGTARKVLKNLPQQTTH
;
A
#
# COMPACT_ATOMS: atom_id res chain seq x y z
N MET A 1 22.36 -18.26 84.85
CA MET A 1 21.32 -17.32 84.36
C MET A 1 21.77 -15.90 84.72
N PRO A 2 21.65 -14.87 83.85
CA PRO A 2 21.62 -14.82 82.38
C PRO A 2 22.77 -13.94 81.79
N ILE A 3 23.34 -14.29 80.62
CA ILE A 3 23.19 -13.65 79.27
C ILE A 3 23.92 -12.28 79.18
N CYS A 4 24.89 -12.00 78.29
CA CYS A 4 24.76 -12.03 76.83
C CYS A 4 26.10 -12.04 76.06
N PHE A 5 26.04 -12.64 74.87
CA PHE A 5 27.03 -12.93 73.82
C PHE A 5 27.52 -11.67 73.06
N SER A 6 28.82 -11.50 72.74
CA SER A 6 29.61 -12.00 71.57
C SER A 6 29.29 -11.36 70.20
N ARG A 7 30.30 -10.82 69.49
CA ARG A 7 30.88 -11.40 68.25
C ARG A 7 31.91 -10.48 67.58
N ARG A 8 32.90 -11.14 66.97
CA ARG A 8 34.03 -10.64 66.18
C ARG A 8 33.57 -10.18 64.79
N TYR A 9 34.24 -9.16 64.23
CA TYR A 9 34.18 -8.79 62.82
C TYR A 9 35.36 -9.42 62.07
N PRO A 10 35.15 -10.10 60.92
CA PRO A 10 36.20 -10.28 59.92
C PRO A 10 36.00 -9.34 58.73
N LEU A 11 37.12 -8.89 58.18
CA LEU A 11 37.24 -8.20 56.89
C LEU A 11 36.62 -9.06 55.77
N PHE A 12 35.90 -8.43 54.85
CA PHE A 12 35.53 -9.00 53.55
C PHE A 12 36.19 -8.18 52.45
N ASP A 13 37.14 -8.80 51.76
CA ASP A 13 37.70 -8.34 50.49
C ASP A 13 36.63 -8.41 49.39
N LEU A 14 36.42 -7.30 48.71
CA LEU A 14 35.52 -7.17 47.56
C LEU A 14 36.32 -7.42 46.27
N LEU A 15 36.33 -8.67 45.79
CA LEU A 15 36.81 -8.99 44.44
C LEU A 15 35.69 -8.74 43.42
N LEU A 16 35.88 -7.72 42.59
CA LEU A 16 34.98 -7.31 41.51
C LEU A 16 35.19 -8.22 40.28
N SER A 17 34.33 -9.22 40.07
CA SER A 17 34.32 -10.02 38.84
C SER A 17 33.64 -9.26 37.70
N ALA A 18 34.39 -8.86 36.68
CA ALA A 18 33.85 -8.30 35.45
C ALA A 18 33.35 -9.43 34.53
N ALA A 19 32.03 -9.57 34.38
CA ALA A 19 31.43 -10.46 33.39
C ALA A 19 31.35 -9.75 32.04
N ILE A 20 32.09 -10.25 31.04
CA ILE A 20 31.97 -9.81 29.64
C ILE A 20 30.74 -10.50 29.04
N LEU A 21 29.65 -9.76 28.89
CA LEU A 21 28.50 -10.16 28.08
C LEU A 21 28.83 -9.95 26.59
N VAL A 22 29.18 -11.04 25.90
CA VAL A 22 29.24 -11.04 24.43
C VAL A 22 27.82 -11.22 23.91
N PHE A 23 27.22 -10.14 23.40
CA PHE A 23 25.99 -10.24 22.63
C PHE A 23 26.30 -10.87 21.27
N PHE A 24 25.93 -12.13 21.10
CA PHE A 24 25.86 -12.75 19.77
C PHE A 24 24.62 -12.18 19.05
N GLN A 25 24.82 -11.16 18.22
CA GLN A 25 23.84 -10.82 17.18
C GLN A 25 24.11 -11.75 15.99
N PRO A 26 23.13 -12.57 15.55
CA PRO A 26 23.28 -13.27 14.29
C PRO A 26 23.37 -12.25 13.15
N PRO A 27 24.21 -12.48 12.12
CA PRO A 27 24.27 -11.57 10.98
C PRO A 27 22.89 -11.57 10.31
N ALA A 28 22.34 -10.37 10.08
CA ALA A 28 21.22 -10.19 9.17
C ALA A 28 21.67 -10.71 7.80
N ARG A 29 21.22 -11.91 7.44
CA ARG A 29 21.42 -12.45 6.11
C ARG A 29 20.58 -11.58 5.18
N ALA A 30 21.21 -10.61 4.53
CA ALA A 30 20.59 -9.89 3.43
C ALA A 30 20.06 -10.93 2.44
N GLU A 31 18.74 -11.00 2.27
CA GLU A 31 18.15 -11.96 1.35
C GLU A 31 18.71 -11.71 -0.05
N LYS A 32 19.13 -12.80 -0.69
CA LYS A 32 19.57 -12.75 -2.08
C LYS A 32 18.30 -12.62 -2.91
N ASN A 33 17.97 -11.40 -3.29
CA ASN A 33 16.78 -10.96 -4.05
C ASN A 33 15.52 -10.81 -3.18
N PRO A 34 15.43 -9.76 -2.35
CA PRO A 34 14.23 -9.51 -1.54
C PRO A 34 12.99 -9.39 -2.42
N THR A 35 11.87 -9.87 -1.88
CA THR A 35 10.54 -9.68 -2.48
C THR A 35 10.10 -8.23 -2.30
N VAL A 36 9.37 -7.69 -3.28
CA VAL A 36 8.81 -6.34 -3.26
C VAL A 36 7.33 -6.43 -3.59
N ALA A 37 6.48 -5.82 -2.75
CA ALA A 37 5.06 -5.65 -3.01
C ALA A 37 4.89 -4.41 -3.89
N ILE A 38 4.41 -4.60 -5.12
CA ILE A 38 4.24 -3.53 -6.09
C ILE A 38 2.77 -3.26 -6.40
N ASP A 39 2.49 -2.01 -6.76
CA ASP A 39 1.23 -1.57 -7.36
C ASP A 39 1.51 -0.85 -8.68
N ILE A 40 0.84 -1.29 -9.73
CA ILE A 40 0.81 -0.60 -11.01
C ILE A 40 -0.46 0.23 -11.04
N VAL A 41 -0.30 1.56 -11.12
CA VAL A 41 -1.40 2.50 -10.91
C VAL A 41 -1.57 3.47 -12.05
N LEU A 42 -2.81 3.89 -12.29
CA LEU A 42 -3.08 5.18 -12.92
C LEU A 42 -2.99 6.27 -11.87
N LYS A 43 -2.27 7.35 -12.20
CA LYS A 43 -2.32 8.59 -11.41
C LYS A 43 -3.51 9.41 -11.87
N PRO A 44 -4.43 9.80 -10.98
CA PRO A 44 -5.50 10.72 -11.34
C PRO A 44 -4.95 12.09 -11.75
N ASP A 45 -5.70 12.83 -12.56
CA ASP A 45 -5.49 14.26 -12.76
C ASP A 45 -5.89 15.09 -11.52
N ALA A 46 -5.70 16.40 -11.60
CA ALA A 46 -6.04 17.32 -10.52
C ALA A 46 -7.52 17.28 -10.11
N VAL A 47 -8.45 16.96 -11.03
CA VAL A 47 -9.89 16.92 -10.72
C VAL A 47 -10.17 15.78 -9.73
N MET A 48 -9.75 14.56 -10.07
CA MET A 48 -9.95 13.42 -9.17
C MET A 48 -9.08 13.55 -7.91
N SER A 49 -7.82 14.00 -8.02
CA SER A 49 -6.95 14.19 -6.85
C SER A 49 -7.55 15.15 -5.82
N GLN A 50 -8.09 16.29 -6.25
CA GLN A 50 -8.71 17.26 -5.33
C GLN A 50 -9.96 16.68 -4.66
N ARG A 51 -10.80 15.95 -5.40
CA ARG A 51 -11.98 15.28 -4.82
C ARG A 51 -11.59 14.22 -3.79
N ALA A 52 -10.55 13.43 -4.07
CA ALA A 52 -10.03 12.44 -3.14
C ALA A 52 -9.46 13.09 -1.87
N GLN A 53 -8.70 14.19 -2.00
CA GLN A 53 -8.15 14.95 -0.86
C GLN A 53 -9.23 15.58 0.01
N GLN A 54 -10.30 16.12 -0.60
CA GLN A 54 -11.46 16.64 0.14
C GLN A 54 -12.13 15.53 0.96
N ALA A 55 -12.41 14.38 0.32
CA ALA A 55 -12.99 13.23 1.02
C ALA A 55 -12.08 12.73 2.15
N ASN A 56 -10.77 12.66 1.92
CA ASN A 56 -9.79 12.29 2.93
C ASN A 56 -9.77 13.26 4.13
N THR A 57 -9.84 14.57 3.86
CA THR A 57 -9.89 15.60 4.91
C THR A 57 -11.12 15.42 5.80
N GLU A 58 -12.28 15.12 5.22
CA GLU A 58 -13.49 14.86 6.01
C GLU A 58 -13.38 13.55 6.81
N LEU A 59 -12.80 12.50 6.22
CA LEU A 59 -12.58 11.23 6.92
C LEU A 59 -11.67 11.42 8.14
N LEU A 60 -10.57 12.16 8.01
CA LEU A 60 -9.63 12.43 9.11
C LEU A 60 -10.26 13.16 10.30
N LYS A 61 -11.31 13.96 10.10
CA LYS A 61 -12.07 14.57 11.21
C LYS A 61 -12.78 13.53 12.06
N THR A 62 -13.12 12.38 11.47
CA THR A 62 -13.87 11.28 12.12
C THR A 62 -12.99 10.11 12.52
N CYS A 63 -11.84 9.95 11.84
CA CYS A 63 -10.83 8.94 12.12
C CYS A 63 -9.43 9.57 12.04
N PRO A 64 -8.99 10.32 13.07
CA PRO A 64 -7.69 10.99 13.06
C PRO A 64 -6.48 10.03 12.98
N THR A 65 -6.69 8.76 13.31
CA THR A 65 -5.68 7.69 13.23
C THR A 65 -5.64 7.02 11.85
N GLY A 66 -6.46 7.46 10.89
CA GLY A 66 -6.32 7.07 9.49
C GLY A 66 -5.08 7.72 8.85
N PHE A 67 -4.90 7.50 7.54
CA PHE A 67 -3.82 8.14 6.79
C PHE A 67 -4.33 9.35 6.01
N ALA A 68 -3.49 10.38 5.91
CA ALA A 68 -3.73 11.51 5.02
C ALA A 68 -3.31 11.16 3.59
N LEU A 69 -3.98 11.71 2.58
CA LEU A 69 -3.46 11.70 1.21
C LEU A 69 -2.41 12.82 1.08
N ASP A 70 -1.15 12.43 1.03
CA ASP A 70 0.02 13.31 1.06
C ASP A 70 1.12 12.84 0.10
N ALA A 71 2.34 13.37 0.24
CA ALA A 71 3.48 13.00 -0.62
C ALA A 71 3.85 11.50 -0.51
N SER A 72 3.62 10.89 0.65
CA SER A 72 3.82 9.47 0.90
C SER A 72 2.57 8.67 0.51
N HIS A 73 1.36 9.19 0.67
CA HIS A 73 0.11 8.49 0.38
C HIS A 73 -0.56 9.04 -0.86
N ASN A 74 -0.06 8.64 -2.02
CA ASN A 74 -0.51 9.20 -3.27
C ASN A 74 -1.91 8.68 -3.64
N ALA A 75 -2.82 9.59 -4.02
CA ALA A 75 -4.08 9.21 -4.65
C ALA A 75 -3.79 8.46 -5.96
N HIS A 76 -4.38 7.29 -6.14
CA HIS A 76 -4.09 6.40 -7.27
C HIS A 76 -5.27 5.49 -7.58
N ILE A 77 -5.32 4.95 -8.80
CA ILE A 77 -6.22 3.87 -9.20
C ILE A 77 -5.35 2.64 -9.46
N THR A 78 -5.48 1.61 -8.63
CA THR A 78 -4.79 0.33 -8.80
C THR A 78 -5.27 -0.38 -10.06
N LEU A 79 -4.33 -0.77 -10.92
CA LEU A 79 -4.56 -1.67 -12.06
C LEU A 79 -4.22 -3.11 -11.68
N LEU A 80 -3.08 -3.29 -11.01
CA LEU A 80 -2.56 -4.62 -10.65
C LEU A 80 -1.57 -4.53 -9.48
N GLN A 81 -1.81 -5.34 -8.44
CA GLN A 81 -0.86 -5.56 -7.35
C GLN A 81 -0.21 -6.94 -7.46
N LEU A 82 1.10 -7.01 -7.23
CA LEU A 82 1.88 -8.25 -7.29
C LEU A 82 2.98 -8.26 -6.24
N TYR A 83 3.42 -9.45 -5.85
CA TYR A 83 4.75 -9.66 -5.31
C TYR A 83 5.72 -9.99 -6.43
N VAL A 84 6.89 -9.37 -6.43
CA VAL A 84 7.94 -9.61 -7.43
C VAL A 84 9.31 -9.66 -6.75
N LYS A 85 10.30 -10.26 -7.39
CA LYS A 85 11.69 -10.17 -6.92
C LYS A 85 12.27 -8.80 -7.29
N SER A 86 13.02 -8.21 -6.36
CA SER A 86 13.70 -6.93 -6.57
C SER A 86 14.63 -6.90 -7.77
N ASP A 87 15.32 -8.00 -8.10
CA ASP A 87 16.21 -8.12 -9.25
C ASP A 87 15.46 -8.25 -10.59
N GLU A 88 14.15 -8.44 -10.56
CA GLU A 88 13.29 -8.53 -11.75
C GLU A 88 12.49 -7.24 -12.03
N LEU A 89 12.60 -6.23 -11.16
CA LEU A 89 11.87 -4.97 -11.28
C LEU A 89 12.07 -4.29 -12.64
N ASN A 90 13.29 -4.31 -13.19
CA ASN A 90 13.54 -3.73 -14.52
C ASN A 90 12.74 -4.45 -15.62
N LYS A 91 12.63 -5.79 -15.57
CA LYS A 91 11.83 -6.56 -16.54
C LYS A 91 10.35 -6.23 -16.40
N VAL A 92 9.87 -6.09 -15.16
CA VAL A 92 8.50 -5.65 -14.87
C VAL A 92 8.25 -4.28 -15.48
N TYR A 93 9.12 -3.29 -15.25
CA TYR A 93 8.96 -1.94 -15.80
C TYR A 93 8.92 -1.91 -17.32
N GLU A 94 9.78 -2.69 -17.98
CA GLU A 94 9.80 -2.78 -19.44
C GLU A 94 8.52 -3.41 -19.98
N ALA A 95 8.06 -4.50 -19.37
CA ALA A 95 6.82 -5.16 -19.76
C ALA A 95 5.60 -4.23 -19.55
N THR A 96 5.48 -3.61 -18.38
CA THR A 96 4.42 -2.63 -18.09
C THR A 96 4.49 -1.45 -19.06
N GLY A 97 5.69 -0.91 -19.32
CA GLY A 97 5.89 0.23 -20.22
C GLY A 97 5.44 -0.06 -21.65
N ARG A 98 5.67 -1.27 -22.17
CA ARG A 98 5.18 -1.68 -23.50
C ARG A 98 3.65 -1.69 -23.58
N ILE A 99 2.98 -2.23 -22.56
CA ILE A 99 1.51 -2.26 -22.51
C ILE A 99 0.94 -0.84 -22.37
N VAL A 100 1.51 -0.02 -21.49
CA VAL A 100 1.07 1.38 -21.30
C VAL A 100 1.25 2.20 -22.57
N ALA A 101 2.37 2.04 -23.28
CA ALA A 101 2.60 2.74 -24.55
C ALA A 101 1.63 2.30 -25.66
N LYS A 102 1.17 1.05 -25.63
CA LYS A 102 0.19 0.52 -26.58
C LYS A 102 -1.23 1.02 -26.27
N GLU A 103 -1.64 0.96 -25.01
CA GLU A 103 -3.01 1.29 -24.59
C GLU A 103 -3.26 2.80 -24.42
N ASN A 104 -2.20 3.56 -24.14
CA ASN A 104 -2.19 5.00 -23.90
C ASN A 104 -3.31 5.52 -22.96
N PRO A 105 -3.36 5.04 -21.70
CA PRO A 105 -4.49 5.29 -20.80
C PRO A 105 -4.71 6.75 -20.39
N THR A 106 -3.76 7.65 -20.67
CA THR A 106 -3.91 9.09 -20.41
C THR A 106 -4.85 9.79 -21.39
N ASP A 107 -5.07 9.22 -22.56
CA ASP A 107 -5.99 9.78 -23.56
C ASP A 107 -7.46 9.49 -23.20
N TRP A 108 -7.70 8.61 -22.22
CA TRP A 108 -9.03 8.20 -21.85
C TRP A 108 -9.72 9.25 -20.97
N LYS A 109 -11.02 9.41 -21.21
CA LYS A 109 -11.91 10.10 -20.28
C LYS A 109 -12.63 9.07 -19.43
N LEU A 110 -12.38 9.14 -18.12
CA LEU A 110 -12.96 8.25 -17.11
C LEU A 110 -14.04 8.99 -16.32
N GLU A 111 -14.99 8.24 -15.76
CA GLU A 111 -16.10 8.81 -14.98
C GLU A 111 -16.14 8.22 -13.58
N ALA A 112 -15.97 9.07 -12.58
CA ALA A 112 -16.26 8.75 -11.18
C ALA A 112 -17.78 8.84 -10.94
N PHE A 113 -18.37 7.86 -10.26
CA PHE A 113 -19.83 7.78 -10.17
C PHE A 113 -20.42 7.44 -8.79
N LYS A 114 -19.61 6.98 -7.83
CA LYS A 114 -20.10 6.72 -6.46
C LYS A 114 -18.98 6.67 -5.42
N TYR A 115 -19.37 6.80 -4.16
CA TYR A 115 -18.56 6.33 -3.03
C TYR A 115 -18.68 4.81 -2.87
N TYR A 116 -17.69 4.22 -2.21
CA TYR A 116 -17.62 2.82 -1.80
C TYR A 116 -16.83 2.73 -0.50
N TYR A 117 -17.03 1.67 0.29
CA TYR A 117 -16.02 1.25 1.23
C TYR A 117 -15.92 -0.27 1.34
N GLY A 118 -14.70 -0.76 1.57
CA GLY A 118 -14.43 -2.13 2.00
C GLY A 118 -14.42 -2.20 3.53
N LYS A 119 -15.24 -3.06 4.14
CA LYS A 119 -15.34 -3.15 5.60
C LYS A 119 -14.07 -3.76 6.23
N MET A 120 -13.60 -3.16 7.31
CA MET A 120 -12.45 -3.57 8.12
C MET A 120 -12.81 -3.51 9.61
N GLY A 121 -13.55 -4.52 10.10
CA GLY A 121 -14.08 -4.53 11.46
C GLY A 121 -15.11 -3.42 11.69
N GLU A 122 -14.87 -2.56 12.67
CA GLU A 122 -15.71 -1.39 12.99
C GLU A 122 -15.40 -0.16 12.10
N THR A 123 -14.34 -0.26 11.28
CA THR A 123 -13.95 0.76 10.30
C THR A 123 -14.14 0.26 8.88
N GLY A 124 -13.86 1.10 7.89
CA GLY A 124 -13.78 0.70 6.50
C GLY A 124 -12.81 1.57 5.71
N LEU A 125 -12.28 1.00 4.63
CA LEU A 125 -11.44 1.69 3.66
C LEU A 125 -12.34 2.30 2.59
N ALA A 126 -12.48 3.62 2.62
CA ALA A 126 -13.33 4.38 1.73
C ALA A 126 -12.65 4.66 0.38
N GLY A 127 -13.44 4.79 -0.67
CA GLY A 127 -12.95 5.21 -1.97
C GLY A 127 -14.00 5.83 -2.88
N ILE A 128 -13.54 6.51 -3.92
CA ILE A 128 -14.34 7.02 -5.02
C ILE A 128 -14.18 6.07 -6.20
N VAL A 129 -15.29 5.47 -6.63
CA VAL A 129 -15.30 4.45 -7.70
C VAL A 129 -15.50 5.13 -9.05
N LEU A 130 -14.74 4.67 -10.05
CA LEU A 130 -14.96 5.00 -11.45
C LEU A 130 -15.63 3.85 -12.19
N LYS A 131 -16.39 4.18 -13.24
CA LYS A 131 -17.03 3.16 -14.07
C LYS A 131 -15.95 2.33 -14.77
N PRO A 132 -15.95 1.00 -14.66
CA PRO A 132 -15.12 0.16 -15.51
C PRO A 132 -15.46 0.42 -16.98
N THR A 133 -14.43 0.58 -17.81
CA THR A 133 -14.57 0.68 -19.26
C THR A 133 -13.97 -0.56 -19.94
N PRO A 134 -14.38 -0.90 -21.17
CA PRO A 134 -13.74 -1.98 -21.92
C PRO A 134 -12.22 -1.79 -22.06
N ASP A 135 -11.76 -0.54 -22.24
CA ASP A 135 -10.33 -0.21 -22.36
C ASP A 135 -9.58 -0.43 -21.04
N LEU A 136 -10.18 -0.03 -19.91
CA LEU A 136 -9.57 -0.23 -18.59
C LEU A 136 -9.48 -1.72 -18.23
N LEU A 137 -10.53 -2.50 -18.57
CA LEU A 137 -10.53 -3.95 -18.39
C LEU A 137 -9.49 -4.63 -19.29
N ARG A 138 -9.35 -4.18 -20.55
CA ARG A 138 -8.33 -4.68 -21.48
C ARG A 138 -6.93 -4.40 -20.95
N LEU A 139 -6.64 -3.16 -20.54
CA LEU A 139 -5.35 -2.80 -19.94
C LEU A 139 -5.01 -3.66 -18.73
N GLN A 140 -5.95 -3.85 -17.80
CA GLN A 140 -5.72 -4.72 -16.65
C GLN A 140 -5.40 -6.16 -17.10
N LYS A 141 -6.17 -6.72 -18.02
CA LYS A 141 -5.95 -8.07 -18.55
C LYS A 141 -4.56 -8.21 -19.18
N GLU A 142 -4.15 -7.27 -20.02
CA GLU A 142 -2.85 -7.31 -20.68
C GLU A 142 -1.69 -7.18 -19.68
N LEU A 143 -1.84 -6.36 -18.64
CA LEU A 143 -0.87 -6.28 -17.55
C LEU A 143 -0.75 -7.60 -16.79
N ILE A 144 -1.88 -8.24 -16.46
CA ILE A 144 -1.90 -9.53 -15.76
C ILE A 144 -1.19 -10.60 -16.60
N GLU A 145 -1.52 -10.70 -17.89
CA GLU A 145 -0.94 -11.69 -18.79
C GLU A 145 0.57 -11.47 -18.98
N ALA A 146 0.99 -10.22 -19.19
CA ALA A 146 2.39 -9.89 -19.43
C ALA A 146 3.27 -10.07 -18.18
N LEU A 147 2.70 -9.89 -16.98
CA LEU A 147 3.46 -9.92 -15.73
C LEU A 147 3.32 -11.22 -14.93
N ALA A 148 2.46 -12.15 -15.36
CA ALA A 148 2.32 -13.46 -14.75
C ALA A 148 3.65 -14.20 -14.51
N PRO A 149 4.65 -14.18 -15.42
CA PRO A 149 5.94 -14.85 -15.19
C PRO A 149 6.79 -14.27 -14.04
N TYR A 150 6.52 -13.04 -13.62
CA TYR A 150 7.26 -12.36 -12.54
C TYR A 150 6.52 -12.41 -11.19
N SER A 151 5.27 -12.87 -11.19
CA SER A 151 4.41 -12.87 -10.00
C SER A 151 4.83 -13.97 -9.02
N LEU A 152 5.00 -13.58 -7.76
CA LEU A 152 5.13 -14.49 -6.63
C LEU A 152 3.77 -14.63 -5.93
N PRO A 153 3.40 -15.83 -5.44
CA PRO A 153 2.11 -16.05 -4.79
C PRO A 153 2.03 -15.45 -3.38
N THR A 154 3.17 -15.21 -2.75
CA THR A 154 3.27 -14.77 -1.35
C THR A 154 4.39 -13.75 -1.16
N GLY A 155 4.27 -12.98 -0.10
CA GLY A 155 5.27 -12.05 0.43
C GLY A 155 5.01 -11.80 1.92
N GLN A 156 5.93 -11.09 2.56
CA GLN A 156 5.85 -10.73 3.98
C GLN A 156 5.88 -9.21 4.15
N ALA A 157 5.74 -8.73 5.39
CA ALA A 157 5.70 -7.29 5.70
C ALA A 157 6.94 -6.52 5.20
N ASP A 158 8.10 -7.17 5.12
CA ASP A 158 9.36 -6.60 4.61
C ASP A 158 9.35 -6.28 3.11
N ALA A 159 8.38 -6.81 2.35
CA ALA A 159 8.19 -6.50 0.95
C ALA A 159 7.56 -5.11 0.72
N PHE A 160 6.97 -4.53 1.76
CA PHE A 160 6.26 -3.25 1.73
C PHE A 160 7.15 -2.11 2.17
N PHE A 161 6.78 -0.89 1.78
CA PHE A 161 7.40 0.32 2.28
C PHE A 161 6.77 0.70 3.63
N THR A 162 7.60 0.86 4.64
CA THR A 162 7.23 1.32 5.97
C THR A 162 8.13 2.47 6.41
N THR A 163 7.71 3.20 7.44
CA THR A 163 8.50 4.26 8.08
C THR A 163 8.61 3.99 9.57
N LYS A 164 9.36 4.81 10.32
CA LYS A 164 9.41 4.64 11.78
C LYS A 164 8.07 4.96 12.44
N GLU A 165 7.35 5.91 11.85
CA GLU A 165 6.05 6.41 12.30
C GLU A 165 4.92 5.44 11.92
N GLU A 166 5.09 4.72 10.81
CA GLU A 166 4.17 3.68 10.33
C GLU A 166 4.95 2.38 10.02
N PRO A 167 5.33 1.61 11.04
CA PRO A 167 6.19 0.43 10.87
C PRO A 167 5.42 -0.83 10.48
N GLU A 168 4.10 -0.85 10.70
CA GLU A 168 3.25 -2.04 10.54
C GLU A 168 2.53 -2.06 9.20
N VAL A 169 2.33 -3.28 8.68
CA VAL A 169 1.51 -3.55 7.49
C VAL A 169 0.39 -4.50 7.90
N ASP A 170 -0.85 -4.15 7.57
CA ASP A 170 -1.98 -4.98 7.95
C ASP A 170 -1.98 -6.32 7.19
N GLN A 171 -2.33 -7.41 7.89
CA GLN A 171 -2.32 -8.76 7.33
C GLN A 171 -3.29 -8.93 6.16
N PHE A 172 -4.37 -8.13 6.12
CA PHE A 172 -5.31 -8.16 5.00
C PHE A 172 -4.61 -7.70 3.72
N THR A 173 -3.87 -6.59 3.75
CA THR A 173 -3.08 -6.10 2.61
C THR A 173 -2.04 -7.12 2.18
N ILE A 174 -1.29 -7.71 3.12
CA ILE A 174 -0.28 -8.75 2.79
C ILE A 174 -0.94 -9.91 2.01
N ASN A 175 -2.09 -10.40 2.47
CA ASN A 175 -2.80 -11.49 1.81
C ASN A 175 -3.49 -11.05 0.50
N PHE A 176 -3.92 -9.80 0.43
CA PHE A 176 -4.65 -9.27 -0.72
C PHE A 176 -3.75 -9.17 -1.95
N VAL A 177 -2.50 -8.70 -1.80
CA VAL A 177 -1.54 -8.60 -2.92
C VAL A 177 -1.34 -9.95 -3.62
N GLY A 178 -1.11 -11.03 -2.87
CA GLY A 178 -0.93 -12.37 -3.44
C GLY A 178 -2.20 -12.97 -4.06
N SER A 179 -3.37 -12.42 -3.74
CA SER A 179 -4.68 -12.88 -4.27
C SER A 179 -5.37 -11.86 -5.18
N PHE A 180 -4.66 -10.80 -5.58
CA PHE A 180 -5.24 -9.66 -6.30
C PHE A 180 -5.93 -10.11 -7.59
N VAL A 181 -5.24 -10.86 -8.45
CA VAL A 181 -5.77 -11.34 -9.74
C VAL A 181 -7.07 -12.13 -9.57
N GLN A 182 -7.19 -12.92 -8.51
CA GLN A 182 -8.38 -13.72 -8.24
C GLN A 182 -9.56 -12.88 -7.70
N LYS A 183 -9.26 -11.81 -6.95
CA LYS A 183 -10.25 -11.04 -6.18
C LYS A 183 -10.64 -9.71 -6.80
N ALA A 184 -9.80 -9.11 -7.63
CA ALA A 184 -9.92 -7.72 -8.08
C ALA A 184 -9.67 -7.55 -9.60
N SER A 185 -9.93 -8.58 -10.40
CA SER A 185 -9.78 -8.52 -11.86
C SER A 185 -11.02 -8.94 -12.63
N GLY A 186 -11.12 -8.49 -13.88
CA GLY A 186 -12.24 -8.80 -14.77
C GLY A 186 -13.57 -8.33 -14.19
N GLU A 187 -14.54 -9.23 -14.07
CA GLU A 187 -15.86 -8.92 -13.51
C GLU A 187 -15.81 -8.45 -12.04
N LYS A 188 -14.75 -8.81 -11.29
CA LYS A 188 -14.55 -8.37 -9.90
C LYS A 188 -13.76 -7.06 -9.81
N PHE A 189 -13.36 -6.49 -10.95
CA PHE A 189 -12.59 -5.26 -10.95
C PHE A 189 -13.45 -4.08 -10.51
N ASN A 190 -13.06 -3.47 -9.40
CA ASN A 190 -13.68 -2.29 -8.83
C ASN A 190 -12.65 -1.16 -8.86
N PRO A 191 -12.43 -0.46 -9.98
CA PRO A 191 -11.45 0.62 -10.06
C PRO A 191 -11.89 1.80 -9.20
N HIS A 192 -11.03 2.22 -8.28
CA HIS A 192 -11.32 3.30 -7.34
C HIS A 192 -10.06 4.06 -6.95
N VAL A 193 -10.26 5.28 -6.43
CA VAL A 193 -9.27 5.99 -5.63
C VAL A 193 -9.62 5.83 -4.16
N THR A 194 -8.74 5.21 -3.39
CA THR A 194 -8.89 5.12 -1.93
C THR A 194 -8.74 6.50 -1.31
N THR A 195 -9.70 6.89 -0.46
CA THR A 195 -9.75 8.21 0.17
C THR A 195 -9.42 8.19 1.65
N GLY A 196 -9.27 7.02 2.28
CA GLY A 196 -8.86 6.92 3.69
C GLY A 196 -9.73 5.94 4.49
N ILE A 197 -9.59 5.99 5.81
CA ILE A 197 -10.27 5.10 6.75
C ILE A 197 -11.33 5.90 7.51
N GLY A 198 -12.49 5.28 7.76
CA GLY A 198 -13.54 5.88 8.56
C GLY A 198 -14.33 4.86 9.38
N PRO A 199 -15.06 5.28 10.43
CA PRO A 199 -15.97 4.40 11.15
C PRO A 199 -17.12 3.95 10.24
N VAL A 200 -17.54 2.69 10.32
CA VAL A 200 -18.62 2.13 9.46
C VAL A 200 -19.87 3.00 9.46
N LYS A 201 -20.31 3.47 10.64
CA LYS A 201 -21.49 4.36 10.76
C LYS A 201 -21.36 5.65 9.93
N TYR A 202 -20.17 6.24 9.89
CA TYR A 202 -19.93 7.44 9.07
C TYR A 202 -19.94 7.08 7.57
N LEU A 203 -19.32 5.96 7.21
CA LEU A 203 -19.24 5.50 5.82
C LEU A 203 -20.60 5.10 5.25
N ASP A 204 -21.48 4.51 6.06
CA ASP A 204 -22.86 4.22 5.66
C ASP A 204 -23.62 5.52 5.35
N ASN A 205 -23.42 6.57 6.16
CA ASN A 205 -24.00 7.89 5.88
C ASN A 205 -23.39 8.53 4.62
N LEU A 206 -22.09 8.37 4.37
CA LEU A 206 -21.43 8.86 3.16
C LEU A 206 -22.01 8.21 1.89
N LEU A 207 -22.29 6.90 1.93
CA LEU A 207 -22.91 6.18 0.82
C LEU A 207 -24.36 6.60 0.54
N ALA A 208 -25.08 7.06 1.57
CA ALA A 208 -26.45 7.52 1.45
C ALA A 208 -26.55 8.94 0.84
N GLN A 209 -25.44 9.69 0.81
CA GLN A 209 -25.41 11.01 0.20
C GLN A 209 -25.45 10.94 -1.34
N PRO A 210 -26.07 11.92 -2.02
CA PRO A 210 -26.02 11.98 -3.47
C PRO A 210 -24.57 12.17 -3.94
N PHE A 211 -24.11 11.30 -4.83
CA PHE A 211 -22.84 11.46 -5.52
C PHE A 211 -23.10 12.18 -6.84
N GLN A 212 -22.41 13.29 -7.09
CA GLN A 212 -22.43 13.96 -8.38
C GLN A 212 -21.33 13.37 -9.27
N PRO A 213 -21.69 12.62 -10.35
CA PRO A 213 -20.69 12.06 -11.24
C PRO A 213 -19.81 13.15 -11.86
N PHE A 214 -18.54 12.85 -12.04
CA PHE A 214 -17.61 13.77 -12.68
C PHE A 214 -16.62 13.00 -13.54
N THR A 215 -16.11 13.68 -14.56
CA THR A 215 -15.13 13.09 -15.47
C THR A 215 -13.73 13.59 -15.16
N PHE A 216 -12.75 12.73 -15.37
CA PHE A 216 -11.34 12.99 -15.15
C PHE A 216 -10.51 12.17 -16.14
N SER A 217 -9.22 12.40 -16.20
CA SER A 217 -8.26 11.62 -16.97
C SER A 217 -7.12 11.14 -16.08
N ALA A 218 -6.39 10.13 -16.54
CA ALA A 218 -5.12 9.78 -15.90
C ALA A 218 -4.05 10.81 -16.30
N SER A 219 -3.24 11.25 -15.34
CA SER A 219 -2.07 12.11 -15.56
C SER A 219 -0.77 11.31 -15.74
N GLY A 220 -0.82 9.99 -15.50
CA GLY A 220 0.37 9.19 -15.23
C GLY A 220 0.06 7.71 -15.20
N VAL A 221 1.05 6.87 -15.54
CA VAL A 221 1.10 5.48 -15.05
C VAL A 221 2.41 5.28 -14.31
N CYS A 222 2.33 4.67 -13.13
CA CYS A 222 3.48 4.48 -12.25
C CYS A 222 3.48 3.09 -11.64
N VAL A 223 4.67 2.63 -11.27
CA VAL A 223 4.86 1.48 -10.38
C VAL A 223 5.30 2.02 -9.03
N TYR A 224 4.57 1.65 -7.99
CA TYR A 224 4.86 1.99 -6.60
C TYR A 224 5.23 0.74 -5.81
N GLN A 225 6.02 0.91 -4.75
CA GLN A 225 6.06 -0.03 -3.64
C GLN A 225 4.88 0.29 -2.72
N LEU A 226 4.13 -0.75 -2.37
CA LEU A 226 2.95 -0.67 -1.53
C LEU A 226 3.31 -0.41 -0.07
N GLY A 227 2.42 0.27 0.65
CA GLY A 227 2.34 0.24 2.11
C GLY A 227 1.07 -0.44 2.60
N SER A 228 0.78 -0.29 3.90
CA SER A 228 -0.46 -0.74 4.53
C SER A 228 -1.69 -0.17 3.82
N TYR A 229 -2.83 -0.86 3.90
CA TYR A 229 -4.10 -0.51 3.23
C TYR A 229 -4.03 -0.39 1.70
N GLY A 230 -3.03 -1.01 1.06
CA GLY A 230 -2.83 -0.90 -0.39
C GLY A 230 -2.37 0.50 -0.84
N THR A 231 -1.74 1.27 0.03
CA THR A 231 -1.33 2.65 -0.28
C THR A 231 -0.12 2.70 -1.22
N ALA A 232 -0.13 3.61 -2.19
CA ALA A 232 0.98 3.85 -3.11
C ALA A 232 2.05 4.72 -2.45
N ARG A 233 3.02 4.08 -1.78
CA ARG A 233 3.95 4.76 -0.85
C ARG A 233 5.22 5.30 -1.47
N LYS A 234 5.97 4.45 -2.16
CA LYS A 234 7.26 4.81 -2.74
C LYS A 234 7.23 4.62 -4.24
N VAL A 235 7.43 5.70 -5.00
CA VAL A 235 7.57 5.60 -6.46
C VAL A 235 8.78 4.72 -6.76
N LEU A 236 8.56 3.64 -7.49
CA LEU A 236 9.62 2.80 -8.03
C LEU A 236 9.94 3.18 -9.49
N LYS A 237 8.90 3.46 -10.29
CA LYS A 237 9.06 3.88 -11.69
C LYS A 237 7.91 4.76 -12.14
N ASN A 238 8.23 5.92 -12.74
CA ASN A 238 7.30 6.62 -13.64
C ASN A 238 7.44 6.01 -15.03
N LEU A 239 6.34 5.58 -15.64
CA LEU A 239 6.37 4.96 -16.96
C LEU A 239 6.24 6.04 -18.04
N PRO A 240 7.03 5.95 -19.12
CA PRO A 240 6.93 6.89 -20.23
C PRO A 240 5.55 6.78 -20.88
N GLN A 241 5.00 7.92 -21.26
CA GLN A 241 3.77 8.03 -22.03
C GLN A 241 4.14 8.37 -23.47
N GLN A 242 3.32 7.92 -24.43
CA GLN A 242 3.42 8.48 -25.77
C GLN A 242 2.93 9.92 -25.69
N THR A 243 3.84 10.89 -25.80
CA THR A 243 3.46 12.27 -26.07
C THR A 243 3.01 12.33 -27.51
N THR A 244 1.70 12.39 -27.73
CA THR A 244 1.14 12.78 -29.02
C THR A 244 1.48 14.26 -29.24
N HIS A 245 2.40 14.52 -30.17
CA HIS A 245 2.67 15.86 -30.71
C HIS A 245 1.67 16.20 -31.82
#